data_AF-A0A2J4RDH2-F1
#
_entry.id   AF-A0A2J4RDH2-F1
#
_cell.length_a   1.000
_cell.length_b   1.000
_cell.length_c   1.000
_cell.angle_alpha   90.00
_cell.angle_beta   90.00
_cell.angle_gamma   90.00
#
_symmetry.space_group_name_H-M   'P 1'
#
loop_
_entity.id
_entity.type
_entity.pdbx_description
1 polymer ?
#
loop_
_entity_poly.entity_id
_entity_poly.type
_entity_poly.pdbx_seq_one_letter_code
_entity_poly.pdbx_strand_id
1 'polypeptide(L)'
;MTKSTITIERLEKIKSWRETYGAGSNVMLPAEEAEALALIALAAMDSEPVALKPELAKVIYHFRDWNEGFPVERFKADYVISWMLANYPPAQPAPLVPDGYVMVPKEPTEAMMLHNSGCQHHTWDDPDCAMRQTRRLIWSHMLAAAPQEVKGE
;
A
#
# COMPACT_ATOMS: atom_id res chain seq x y z
N MET A 1 -15.65 -12.90 0.26
CA MET A 1 -15.23 -12.78 -1.16
C MET A 1 -13.76 -13.16 -1.21
N THR A 2 -13.43 -14.22 -1.94
CA THR A 2 -12.09 -14.79 -2.04
C THR A 2 -11.19 -13.82 -2.79
N LYS A 3 -10.17 -13.29 -2.10
CA LYS A 3 -9.12 -12.47 -2.71
C LYS A 3 -8.29 -13.41 -3.58
N SER A 4 -8.64 -13.52 -4.86
CA SER A 4 -7.91 -14.35 -5.82
C SER A 4 -6.58 -13.65 -6.13
N THR A 5 -5.55 -13.95 -5.34
CA THR A 5 -4.20 -13.49 -5.60
C THR A 5 -3.63 -14.31 -6.76
N ILE A 6 -3.50 -13.70 -7.94
CA ILE A 6 -2.82 -14.33 -9.07
C ILE A 6 -1.34 -14.53 -8.71
N THR A 7 -0.83 -15.76 -8.81
CA THR A 7 0.56 -16.07 -8.44
C THR A 7 1.52 -15.76 -9.59
N ILE A 8 2.81 -15.62 -9.27
CA ILE A 8 3.86 -15.37 -10.28
C ILE A 8 3.93 -16.53 -11.29
N GLU A 9 3.81 -17.78 -10.83
CA GLU A 9 3.81 -18.95 -11.71
C GLU A 9 2.63 -18.92 -12.67
N ARG A 10 1.46 -18.43 -12.21
CA ARG A 10 0.29 -18.27 -13.06
C ARG A 10 0.50 -17.20 -14.12
N LEU A 11 1.13 -16.08 -13.77
CA LEU A 11 1.48 -15.00 -14.70
C LEU A 11 2.48 -15.46 -15.77
N GLU A 12 3.53 -16.20 -15.39
CA GLU A 12 4.48 -16.78 -16.36
C GLU A 12 3.80 -17.77 -17.31
N LYS A 13 2.83 -18.56 -16.81
CA LYS A 13 2.02 -19.44 -17.65
C LYS A 13 1.12 -18.67 -18.62
N ILE A 14 0.53 -17.56 -18.21
CA ILE A 14 -0.28 -16.71 -19.10
C ILE A 14 0.62 -16.05 -20.15
N LYS A 15 1.81 -15.60 -19.78
CA LYS A 15 2.81 -15.00 -20.67
C LYS A 15 3.30 -15.98 -21.74
N SER A 16 3.50 -17.26 -21.39
CA SER A 16 3.95 -18.29 -22.34
C SER A 16 2.90 -18.70 -23.37
N TRP A 17 1.62 -18.36 -23.15
CA TRP A 17 0.54 -18.68 -24.09
C TRP A 17 0.71 -18.04 -25.47
N ARG A 18 1.41 -16.92 -25.59
CA ARG A 18 1.76 -16.34 -26.90
C ARG A 18 2.62 -17.30 -27.74
N GLU A 19 3.53 -18.03 -27.10
CA GLU A 19 4.40 -19.00 -27.76
C GLU A 19 3.61 -20.27 -28.13
N THR A 20 2.64 -20.64 -27.30
CA THR A 20 1.82 -21.84 -27.49
C THR A 20 0.76 -21.66 -28.56
N TYR A 21 0.06 -20.53 -28.56
CA TYR A 21 -1.10 -20.28 -29.44
C TYR A 21 -0.82 -19.33 -30.59
N GLY A 22 0.34 -18.65 -30.60
CA GLY A 22 0.71 -17.70 -31.64
C GLY A 22 0.11 -16.29 -31.46
N ALA A 23 0.63 -15.34 -32.23
CA ALA A 23 0.17 -13.96 -32.19
C ALA A 23 -1.24 -13.81 -32.78
N GLY A 24 -2.11 -13.03 -32.12
CA GLY A 24 -3.50 -12.80 -32.56
C GLY A 24 -4.51 -13.85 -32.08
N SER A 25 -4.07 -14.89 -31.37
CA SER A 25 -4.96 -15.87 -30.75
C SER A 25 -5.64 -15.29 -29.51
N ASN A 26 -6.96 -15.44 -29.44
CA ASN A 26 -7.73 -15.10 -28.25
C ASN A 26 -7.52 -16.18 -27.18
N VAL A 27 -7.29 -15.76 -25.94
CA VAL A 27 -7.15 -16.69 -24.80
C VAL A 27 -8.17 -16.34 -23.72
N MET A 28 -8.83 -17.37 -23.19
CA MET A 28 -9.86 -17.22 -22.16
C MET A 28 -9.24 -17.29 -20.76
N LEU A 29 -9.55 -16.30 -19.94
CA LEU A 29 -9.17 -16.23 -18.53
C LEU A 29 -10.44 -16.31 -17.65
N PRO A 30 -10.37 -16.92 -16.46
CA PRO A 30 -11.40 -16.73 -15.43
C PRO A 30 -11.65 -15.24 -15.18
N ALA A 31 -12.90 -14.89 -14.88
CA ALA A 31 -13.30 -13.49 -14.70
C ALA A 31 -12.49 -12.81 -13.59
N GLU A 32 -12.25 -13.52 -12.49
CA GLU A 32 -11.50 -13.03 -11.34
C GLU A 32 -10.01 -12.81 -11.67
N GLU A 33 -9.40 -13.67 -12.51
CA GLU A 33 -8.01 -13.50 -12.96
C GLU A 33 -7.90 -12.28 -13.89
N ALA A 34 -8.86 -12.12 -14.80
CA ALA A 34 -8.90 -10.98 -15.72
C ALA A 34 -9.10 -9.65 -14.98
N GLU A 35 -9.99 -9.61 -13.98
CA GLU A 35 -10.22 -8.44 -13.14
C GLU A 35 -8.96 -8.07 -12.35
N ALA A 36 -8.32 -9.04 -11.69
CA ALA A 36 -7.09 -8.80 -10.93
C ALA A 36 -5.95 -8.25 -11.81
N LEU A 37 -5.78 -8.81 -13.01
CA LEU A 37 -4.80 -8.32 -13.99
C LEU A 37 -5.10 -6.90 -14.46
N ALA A 38 -6.37 -6.58 -14.75
CA ALA A 38 -6.78 -5.25 -15.17
C ALA A 38 -6.52 -4.20 -14.07
N LEU A 39 -6.85 -4.52 -12.82
CA LEU A 39 -6.60 -3.63 -11.68
C LEU A 39 -5.10 -3.34 -11.49
N ILE A 40 -4.25 -4.37 -11.55
CA ILE A 40 -2.79 -4.19 -11.43
C ILE A 40 -2.26 -3.33 -12.60
N ALA A 41 -2.72 -3.59 -13.82
CA ALA A 41 -2.29 -2.83 -15.00
C ALA A 41 -2.73 -1.35 -14.91
N LEU A 42 -3.97 -1.08 -14.50
CA LEU A 42 -4.48 0.27 -14.30
C LEU A 42 -3.68 1.00 -13.21
N ALA A 43 -3.46 0.36 -12.05
CA ALA A 43 -2.66 0.94 -10.98
C ALA A 43 -1.21 1.24 -11.42
N ALA A 44 -0.60 0.38 -12.25
CA ALA A 44 0.73 0.61 -12.80
C ALA A 44 0.73 1.78 -13.80
N MET A 45 -0.33 1.95 -14.61
CA MET A 45 -0.46 3.07 -15.53
C MET A 45 -0.70 4.41 -14.82
N ASP A 46 -1.49 4.39 -13.74
CA ASP A 46 -1.79 5.57 -12.92
C ASP A 46 -0.66 5.92 -11.95
N SER A 47 0.27 4.99 -11.71
CA SER A 47 1.46 5.28 -10.92
C SER A 47 2.35 6.27 -11.68
N GLU A 48 2.52 7.47 -11.13
CA GLU A 48 3.60 8.34 -11.59
C GLU A 48 4.92 7.58 -11.43
N PRO A 49 5.84 7.62 -12.43
CA PRO A 49 7.17 7.11 -12.22
C PRO A 49 7.68 7.76 -10.93
N VAL A 50 8.41 7.00 -10.10
CA VAL A 50 9.06 7.55 -8.91
C VAL A 50 10.10 8.57 -9.38
N ALA A 51 9.63 9.74 -9.78
CA ALA A 51 10.41 10.92 -9.96
C ALA A 51 10.93 11.18 -8.55
N LEU A 52 12.25 11.05 -8.40
CA LEU A 52 12.94 11.60 -7.24
C LEU A 52 12.32 12.96 -6.99
N LYS A 53 11.56 13.07 -5.88
CA LYS A 53 10.88 14.31 -5.53
C LYS A 53 11.89 15.45 -5.69
N PRO A 54 11.51 16.64 -6.16
CA PRO A 54 12.46 17.75 -6.34
C PRO A 54 13.31 18.01 -5.09
N GLU A 55 12.75 17.69 -3.92
CA GLU A 55 13.39 17.68 -2.61
C GLU A 55 14.53 16.65 -2.48
N LEU A 56 14.35 15.41 -2.98
CA LEU A 56 15.40 14.39 -3.01
C LEU A 56 16.50 14.71 -4.04
N ALA A 57 16.13 15.32 -5.17
CA ALA A 57 17.11 15.85 -6.11
C ALA A 57 17.97 16.93 -5.44
N LYS A 58 17.36 17.83 -4.66
CA LYS A 58 18.09 18.82 -3.82
C LYS A 58 19.00 18.14 -2.80
N VAL A 59 18.59 17.04 -2.17
CA VAL A 59 19.46 16.26 -1.28
C VAL A 59 20.71 15.77 -2.03
N ILE A 60 20.56 15.23 -3.24
CA ILE A 60 21.70 14.78 -4.07
C ILE A 60 22.62 15.96 -4.45
N TYR A 61 22.05 17.11 -4.83
CA TYR A 61 22.83 18.32 -5.15
C TYR A 61 23.55 18.90 -3.93
N HIS A 62 22.88 18.99 -2.78
CA HIS A 62 23.48 19.48 -1.53
C HIS A 62 24.57 18.55 -1.01
N PHE A 63 24.42 17.23 -1.16
CA PHE A 63 25.48 16.26 -0.84
C PHE A 63 26.72 16.41 -1.74
N ARG A 64 26.54 16.81 -3.00
CA ARG A 64 27.66 17.04 -3.93
C ARG A 64 28.40 18.34 -3.59
N ASP A 65 27.67 19.40 -3.28
CA ASP A 65 28.24 20.73 -3.05
C ASP A 65 28.87 20.86 -1.64
N TRP A 66 28.44 20.06 -0.64
CA TRP A 66 29.06 20.02 0.71
C TRP A 66 30.34 19.18 0.82
N ASN A 67 30.80 18.55 -0.27
CA ASN A 67 32.02 17.72 -0.31
C ASN A 67 33.17 18.32 -1.13
N GLU A 68 33.23 19.65 -1.29
CA GLU A 68 34.41 20.30 -1.90
C GLU A 68 35.62 20.25 -0.95
N GLY A 69 36.62 19.44 -1.31
CA GLY A 69 37.94 19.43 -0.64
C GLY A 69 38.59 18.06 -0.44
N PHE A 70 37.89 16.95 -0.68
CA PHE A 70 38.44 15.62 -0.43
C PHE A 70 38.87 14.89 -1.71
N PRO A 71 40.15 14.51 -1.83
CA PRO A 71 40.66 13.80 -3.02
C PRO A 71 40.15 12.35 -3.18
N VAL A 72 39.36 11.82 -2.24
CA VAL A 72 38.99 10.39 -2.11
C VAL A 72 37.45 10.17 -2.26
N GLU A 73 36.66 11.22 -2.45
CA GLU A 73 35.21 11.20 -2.11
C GLU A 73 34.21 10.98 -3.24
N ARG A 74 34.62 11.01 -4.51
CA ARG A 74 33.69 10.73 -5.62
C ARG A 74 33.17 9.28 -5.58
N PHE A 75 34.05 8.34 -5.26
CA PHE A 75 33.69 6.92 -5.07
C PHE A 75 32.80 6.70 -3.83
N LYS A 76 32.96 7.53 -2.78
CA LYS A 76 32.13 7.42 -1.58
C LYS A 76 30.72 7.97 -1.81
N ALA A 77 30.56 9.05 -2.56
CA ALA A 77 29.25 9.57 -2.92
C ALA A 77 28.47 8.58 -3.80
N ASP A 78 29.11 8.04 -4.85
CA ASP A 78 28.50 7.03 -5.71
C ASP A 78 28.19 5.73 -4.92
N TYR A 79 29.08 5.32 -4.01
CA TYR A 79 28.85 4.19 -3.11
C TYR A 79 27.69 4.46 -2.15
N VAL A 80 27.59 5.65 -1.55
CA VAL A 80 26.50 5.99 -0.62
C VAL A 80 25.16 6.11 -1.35
N ILE A 81 25.13 6.68 -2.55
CA ILE A 81 23.93 6.74 -3.39
C ILE A 81 23.50 5.33 -3.80
N SER A 82 24.44 4.50 -4.28
CA SER A 82 24.17 3.11 -4.66
C SER A 82 23.74 2.27 -3.44
N TRP A 83 24.36 2.47 -2.28
CA TRP A 83 23.98 1.85 -1.02
C TRP A 83 22.59 2.30 -0.57
N MET A 84 22.25 3.59 -0.66
CA MET A 84 20.91 4.08 -0.35
C MET A 84 19.87 3.49 -1.31
N LEU A 85 20.14 3.46 -2.61
CA LEU A 85 19.21 2.85 -3.58
C LEU A 85 19.05 1.35 -3.38
N ALA A 86 20.10 0.64 -2.93
CA ALA A 86 20.05 -0.79 -2.65
C ALA A 86 19.41 -1.13 -1.28
N ASN A 87 19.55 -0.25 -0.27
CA ASN A 87 19.16 -0.54 1.11
C ASN A 87 17.95 0.27 1.62
N TYR A 88 17.57 1.34 0.93
CA TYR A 88 16.31 2.05 1.13
C TYR A 88 15.41 1.78 -0.08
N PRO A 89 14.68 0.64 -0.09
CA PRO A 89 13.70 0.39 -1.14
C PRO A 89 12.68 1.53 -1.16
N PRO A 90 12.16 1.89 -2.36
CA PRO A 90 11.11 2.88 -2.46
C PRO A 90 9.99 2.53 -1.48
N ALA A 91 9.45 3.55 -0.81
CA ALA A 91 8.35 3.36 0.12
C ALA A 91 7.29 2.51 -0.57
N GLN A 92 6.98 1.37 0.04
CA GLN A 92 6.00 0.44 -0.50
C GLN A 92 4.69 1.20 -0.80
N PRO A 93 4.08 0.95 -1.98
CA PRO A 93 2.95 1.72 -2.45
C PRO A 93 1.88 1.78 -1.37
N ALA A 94 1.29 2.96 -1.18
CA ALA A 94 0.25 3.14 -0.18
C ALA A 94 -0.84 2.07 -0.39
N PRO A 95 -1.43 1.53 0.69
CA PRO A 95 -2.47 0.52 0.58
C PRO A 95 -3.57 1.01 -0.38
N LEU A 96 -3.93 0.18 -1.36
CA LEU A 96 -5.02 0.49 -2.29
C LEU A 96 -6.33 0.54 -1.50
N VAL A 97 -6.87 1.74 -1.29
CA VAL A 97 -8.19 1.96 -0.68
C VAL A 97 -9.23 1.84 -1.79
N PRO A 98 -10.18 0.89 -1.73
CA PRO A 98 -11.21 0.77 -2.75
C PRO A 98 -12.09 2.02 -2.84
N ASP A 99 -12.66 2.27 -4.03
CA ASP A 99 -13.58 3.39 -4.23
C ASP A 99 -14.74 3.36 -3.22
N GLY A 100 -14.96 4.50 -2.56
CA GLY A 100 -15.98 4.65 -1.52
C GLY A 100 -15.53 4.26 -0.10
N TYR A 101 -14.28 3.85 0.11
CA TYR A 101 -13.71 3.57 1.43
C TYR A 101 -12.75 4.67 1.89
N VAL A 102 -12.56 4.79 3.21
CA VAL A 102 -11.56 5.66 3.86
C VAL A 102 -10.80 4.88 4.93
N MET A 103 -9.52 5.22 5.14
CA MET A 103 -8.68 4.59 6.16
C MET A 103 -9.07 5.05 7.57
N VAL A 104 -9.13 4.11 8.50
CA VAL A 104 -9.36 4.38 9.94
C VAL A 104 -8.30 3.67 10.79
N PRO A 105 -7.98 4.18 12.00
CA PRO A 105 -7.08 3.50 12.94
C PRO A 105 -7.57 2.11 13.31
N LYS A 106 -6.66 1.21 13.74
CA LYS A 106 -7.07 -0.09 14.33
C LYS A 106 -7.68 0.09 15.72
N GLU A 107 -7.04 0.93 16.53
CA GLU A 107 -7.56 1.35 17.83
C GLU A 107 -8.33 2.67 17.67
N PRO A 108 -9.63 2.72 18.02
CA PRO A 108 -10.42 3.92 17.82
C PRO A 108 -10.01 4.99 18.83
N THR A 109 -10.06 6.25 18.41
CA THR A 109 -9.88 7.37 19.35
C THR A 109 -11.14 7.54 20.21
N GLU A 110 -10.99 8.07 21.42
CA GLU A 110 -12.11 8.37 22.30
C GLU A 110 -13.17 9.27 21.63
N ALA A 111 -12.72 10.29 20.88
CA ALA A 111 -13.61 11.18 20.13
C ALA A 111 -14.47 10.42 19.11
N MET A 112 -13.91 9.43 18.40
CA MET A 112 -14.66 8.60 17.46
C MET A 112 -15.74 7.76 18.15
N MET A 113 -15.44 7.27 19.35
CA MET A 113 -16.35 6.41 20.10
C MET A 113 -17.45 7.18 20.83
N LEU A 114 -17.27 8.48 21.09
CA LEU A 114 -18.24 9.33 21.79
C LEU A 114 -19.10 10.17 20.84
N HIS A 115 -18.62 10.50 19.65
CA HIS A 115 -19.34 11.37 18.71
C HIS A 115 -20.68 10.75 18.28
N ASN A 116 -21.79 11.39 18.67
CA ASN A 116 -23.16 10.91 18.43
C ASN A 116 -23.45 9.47 18.93
N SER A 117 -22.70 8.98 19.91
CA SER A 117 -22.88 7.62 20.43
C SER A 117 -24.02 7.47 21.45
N GLY A 118 -24.89 8.47 21.57
CA GLY A 118 -26.08 8.49 22.44
C GLY A 118 -25.83 8.73 23.94
N CYS A 119 -24.63 8.45 24.47
CA CYS A 119 -24.27 8.69 25.87
C CYS A 119 -23.15 9.73 25.99
N GLN A 120 -23.50 10.93 26.45
CA GLN A 120 -22.56 12.05 26.63
C GLN A 120 -22.09 12.22 28.10
N HIS A 121 -22.66 11.46 29.04
CA HIS A 121 -22.45 11.64 30.48
C HIS A 121 -21.33 10.77 31.07
N HIS A 122 -20.80 9.82 30.30
CA HIS A 122 -19.79 8.86 30.74
C HIS A 122 -18.60 8.89 29.79
N THR A 123 -17.41 8.59 30.31
CA THR A 123 -16.21 8.40 29.48
C THR A 123 -16.37 7.17 28.58
N TRP A 124 -15.53 7.04 27.54
CA TRP A 124 -15.74 5.99 26.54
C TRP A 124 -15.65 4.57 27.12
N ASP A 125 -14.77 4.35 28.09
CA ASP A 125 -14.51 3.04 28.71
C ASP A 125 -15.17 2.84 30.08
N ASP A 126 -16.12 3.69 30.45
CA ASP A 126 -16.82 3.62 31.72
C ASP A 126 -17.60 2.29 31.86
N PRO A 127 -17.27 1.42 32.84
CA PRO A 127 -17.92 0.13 33.02
C PRO A 127 -19.42 0.25 33.30
N ASP A 128 -19.89 1.37 33.83
CA ASP A 128 -21.29 1.62 34.18
C ASP A 128 -22.10 2.20 33.02
N CYS A 129 -21.45 2.51 31.89
CA CYS A 129 -22.12 3.03 30.71
C CYS A 129 -22.76 1.89 29.89
N ALA A 130 -24.10 1.90 29.82
CA ALA A 130 -24.86 0.95 28.99
C ALA A 130 -24.45 0.92 27.50
N MET A 131 -23.92 2.04 26.98
CA MET A 131 -23.46 2.13 25.59
C MET A 131 -22.02 1.63 25.38
N ARG A 132 -21.26 1.31 26.43
CA ARG A 132 -19.86 0.86 26.33
C ARG A 132 -19.72 -0.41 25.48
N GLN A 133 -20.51 -1.43 25.78
CA GLN A 133 -20.43 -2.71 25.07
C GLN A 133 -20.85 -2.56 23.60
N THR A 134 -21.95 -1.84 23.35
CA THR A 134 -22.47 -1.62 21.99
C THR A 134 -21.44 -0.91 21.10
N ARG A 135 -20.76 0.12 21.61
CA ARG A 135 -19.70 0.85 20.88
C ARG A 135 -18.55 -0.08 20.49
N ARG A 136 -18.03 -0.87 21.43
CA ARG A 136 -16.94 -1.84 21.18
C ARG A 136 -17.36 -2.90 20.15
N LEU A 137 -18.59 -3.39 20.25
CA LEU A 137 -19.12 -4.38 19.32
C LEU A 137 -19.20 -3.82 17.89
N ILE A 138 -19.78 -2.63 17.71
CA ILE A 138 -19.85 -1.95 16.41
C ILE A 138 -18.45 -1.78 15.82
N TRP A 139 -17.50 -1.26 16.61
CA TRP A 139 -16.12 -1.08 16.14
C TRP A 139 -15.47 -2.40 15.73
N SER A 140 -15.66 -3.47 16.50
CA SER A 140 -15.13 -4.80 16.16
C SER A 140 -15.68 -5.33 14.83
N HIS A 141 -16.96 -5.07 14.53
CA HIS A 141 -17.56 -5.43 13.25
C HIS A 141 -17.03 -4.58 12.10
N MET A 142 -16.81 -3.28 12.32
CA MET A 142 -16.19 -2.41 11.32
C MET A 142 -14.77 -2.87 10.97
N LEU A 143 -13.95 -3.21 11.98
CA LEU A 143 -12.61 -3.76 11.77
C LEU A 143 -12.65 -5.10 11.04
N ALA A 144 -13.58 -5.99 11.38
CA ALA A 144 -13.73 -7.28 10.70
C ALA A 144 -14.17 -7.14 9.23
N ALA A 145 -14.95 -6.11 8.92
CA ALA A 145 -15.42 -5.82 7.57
C ALA A 145 -14.40 -5.02 6.74
N ALA A 146 -13.45 -4.35 7.38
CA ALA A 146 -12.45 -3.54 6.69
C ALA A 146 -11.54 -4.42 5.79
N PRO A 147 -11.09 -3.92 4.63
CA PRO A 147 -10.11 -4.61 3.81
C PRO A 147 -8.84 -4.90 4.63
N GLN A 148 -8.54 -6.18 4.85
CA GLN A 148 -7.34 -6.58 5.58
C GLN A 148 -6.13 -6.58 4.64
N GLU A 149 -4.99 -6.10 5.15
CA GLU A 149 -3.69 -6.30 4.52
C GLU A 149 -3.49 -7.81 4.32
N VAL A 150 -3.23 -8.21 3.08
CA VAL A 150 -2.77 -9.59 2.83
C VAL A 150 -1.34 -9.60 3.30
N LYS A 151 -1.05 -10.28 4.41
CA LYS A 151 0.33 -10.63 4.71
C LYS A 151 0.77 -11.56 3.60
N GLY A 152 1.66 -11.09 2.73
CA GLY A 152 2.34 -11.96 1.78
C GLY A 152 3.05 -13.06 2.56
N GLU A 153 2.79 -14.31 2.20
CA GLU A 153 3.62 -15.45 2.59
C GLU A 153 4.99 -15.37 1.90
#